data_AF-A0A101UEK0-F1
#
_entry.id   AF-A0A101UEK0-F1
#
_cell.length_a   1.000
_cell.length_b   1.000
_cell.length_c   1.000
_cell.angle_alpha   90.00
_cell.angle_beta   90.00
_cell.angle_gamma   90.00
#
_symmetry.space_group_name_H-M   'P 1'
#
loop_
_entity.id
_entity.type
_entity.pdbx_description
1 polymer ?
#
loop_
_entity_poly.entity_id
_entity_poly.type
_entity_poly.pdbx_seq_one_letter_code
_entity_poly.pdbx_strand_id
1 'polypeptide(L)'
;MNIRGYISALRRLLRDGSNDEGHVSPRLTTLTGGYLLRAGTSELDFSLFMDRLRQGEREIATGEVEKAAKSLQSALDLWRGSPLDGLPLPLTVHTELERMMELRLLTVERAAQARLDLGQADALVPELSALTRQHPFRERLWELLIVALHQTGRQADALASYARVRRMLVEELGIDPSDRLKRLEQQILCGNPSLDTLATAANPPVVSGSPQCHASHRVVRRVKVASGVPSCPELVCGLADRGRP
;
A
#
# COMPACT_ATOMS: atom_id res chain seq x y z
N MET A 1 9.20 26.51 -36.46
CA MET A 1 7.84 26.12 -36.88
C MET A 1 6.82 26.93 -36.06
N ASN A 2 5.79 27.53 -36.68
CA ASN A 2 4.83 28.42 -36.00
C ASN A 2 3.62 27.64 -35.46
N ILE A 3 3.18 27.93 -34.24
CA ILE A 3 2.03 27.29 -33.56
C ILE A 3 0.74 27.28 -34.40
N ARG A 4 0.51 28.31 -35.22
CA ARG A 4 -0.66 28.37 -36.11
C ARG A 4 -0.68 27.23 -37.14
N GLY A 5 0.49 26.83 -37.64
CA GLY A 5 0.62 25.71 -38.57
C GLY A 5 0.25 24.38 -37.91
N TYR A 6 0.72 24.14 -36.68
CA TYR A 6 0.35 22.94 -35.91
C TYR A 6 -1.15 22.89 -35.60
N ILE A 7 -1.77 24.01 -35.23
CA ILE A 7 -3.21 24.07 -34.96
C ILE A 7 -4.03 23.78 -36.22
N SER A 8 -3.61 24.29 -37.39
CA SER A 8 -4.28 23.98 -38.66
C SER A 8 -4.17 22.50 -39.01
N ALA A 9 -2.99 21.89 -38.84
CA ALA A 9 -2.79 20.46 -39.05
C ALA A 9 -3.63 19.59 -38.09
N LEU A 10 -3.65 19.93 -36.80
CA LEU A 10 -4.45 19.23 -35.78
C LEU A 10 -5.95 19.31 -36.06
N ARG A 11 -6.46 20.48 -36.50
CA ARG A 11 -7.88 20.61 -36.88
C ARG A 11 -8.28 19.67 -38.00
N ARG A 12 -7.41 19.48 -39.00
CA ARG A 12 -7.66 18.55 -40.11
C ARG A 12 -7.73 17.11 -39.58
N LEU A 13 -6.71 16.69 -38.83
CA LEU A 13 -6.65 15.34 -38.25
C LEU A 13 -7.84 15.02 -37.34
N LEU A 14 -8.26 15.96 -36.50
CA LEU A 14 -9.38 15.77 -35.56
C LEU A 14 -10.76 15.75 -36.24
N ARG A 15 -10.88 16.30 -37.45
CA ARG A 15 -12.11 16.25 -38.25
C ARG A 15 -12.25 14.92 -38.98
N ASP A 16 -11.13 14.38 -39.47
CA ASP A 16 -11.11 13.14 -40.22
C ASP A 16 -11.34 11.91 -39.31
N GLY A 17 -11.10 12.04 -38.00
CA GLY A 17 -11.35 11.00 -36.99
C GLY A 17 -12.71 11.06 -36.28
N SER A 18 -13.56 12.07 -36.56
CA SER A 18 -14.90 12.17 -35.99
C SER A 18 -15.94 11.64 -36.98
N ASN A 19 -16.54 10.48 -36.70
CA ASN A 19 -17.65 9.87 -37.47
C ASN A 19 -19.00 10.63 -37.29
N ASP A 20 -18.98 11.88 -36.83
CA ASP A 20 -20.18 12.59 -36.38
C ASP A 20 -20.68 13.52 -37.50
N GLU A 21 -21.54 12.98 -38.37
CA GLU A 21 -22.28 13.73 -39.38
C GLU A 21 -23.41 14.52 -38.73
N GLY A 22 -23.09 15.69 -38.16
CA GLY A 22 -24.13 16.62 -37.72
C GLY A 22 -23.67 17.65 -36.71
N HIS A 23 -23.29 18.84 -37.19
CA HIS A 23 -23.20 20.08 -36.41
C HIS A 23 -22.45 19.97 -35.06
N VAL A 24 -21.23 19.47 -35.07
CA VAL A 24 -20.36 19.50 -33.90
C VAL A 24 -19.54 20.78 -33.91
N SER A 25 -19.65 21.57 -32.83
CA SER A 25 -18.76 22.72 -32.58
C SER A 25 -17.29 22.30 -32.77
N PRO A 26 -16.41 23.16 -33.32
CA PRO A 26 -15.05 22.76 -33.66
C PRO A 26 -14.30 22.23 -32.43
N ARG A 27 -13.93 20.93 -32.45
CA ARG A 27 -13.22 20.24 -31.34
C ARG A 27 -12.00 20.99 -30.85
N LEU A 28 -11.31 21.70 -31.75
CA LEU A 28 -10.23 22.63 -31.42
C LEU A 28 -10.62 24.08 -31.75
N THR A 29 -11.14 24.78 -30.74
CA THR A 29 -11.61 26.17 -30.84
C THR A 29 -10.49 27.15 -30.50
N THR A 30 -10.37 28.26 -31.24
CA THR A 30 -9.51 29.39 -30.83
C THR A 30 -10.30 30.28 -29.89
N LEU A 31 -9.72 30.61 -28.73
CA LEU A 31 -10.28 31.53 -27.75
C LEU A 31 -9.37 32.74 -27.58
N THR A 32 -9.89 33.80 -26.98
CA THR A 32 -9.06 34.92 -26.52
C THR A 32 -8.03 34.39 -25.51
N GLY A 33 -6.75 34.45 -25.86
CA GLY A 33 -5.65 33.95 -25.02
C GLY A 33 -5.16 32.53 -25.34
N GLY A 34 -5.74 31.80 -26.31
CA GLY A 34 -5.20 30.49 -26.69
C GLY A 34 -6.11 29.59 -27.51
N TYR A 35 -5.99 28.29 -27.27
CA TYR A 35 -6.72 27.24 -27.97
C TYR A 35 -7.33 26.27 -26.96
N LEU A 36 -8.55 25.81 -27.21
CA LEU A 36 -9.26 24.84 -26.39
C LEU A 36 -9.53 23.59 -27.22
N LEU A 37 -8.96 22.46 -26.79
CA LEU A 37 -9.31 21.14 -27.28
C LEU A 37 -10.41 20.55 -26.37
N ARG A 38 -11.56 20.24 -26.95
CA ARG A 38 -12.63 19.49 -26.29
C ARG A 38 -12.45 18.01 -26.61
N ALA A 39 -12.02 17.25 -25.61
CA ALA A 39 -12.03 15.80 -25.63
C ALA A 39 -13.17 15.30 -24.75
N GLY A 40 -13.89 14.28 -25.23
CA GLY A 40 -14.85 13.53 -24.44
C GLY A 40 -14.16 12.75 -23.32
N THR A 41 -14.89 12.43 -22.25
CA THR A 41 -14.37 11.72 -21.08
C THR A 41 -13.87 10.31 -21.39
N SER A 42 -14.36 9.70 -22.47
CA SER A 42 -13.94 8.38 -22.95
C SER A 42 -12.84 8.41 -24.00
N GLU A 43 -12.40 9.60 -24.44
CA GLU A 43 -11.42 9.74 -25.52
C GLU A 43 -9.98 9.78 -25.02
N LEU A 44 -9.80 10.01 -23.72
CA LEU A 44 -8.50 10.01 -23.06
C LEU A 44 -8.36 8.74 -22.22
N ASP A 45 -7.34 7.95 -22.51
CA ASP A 45 -6.99 6.75 -21.75
C ASP A 45 -6.80 7.06 -20.26
N PHE A 46 -6.18 8.19 -19.94
CA PHE A 46 -6.01 8.61 -18.55
C PHE A 46 -7.33 8.99 -17.86
N SER A 47 -8.30 9.56 -18.58
CA SER A 47 -9.64 9.83 -18.03
C SER A 47 -10.38 8.52 -17.75
N LEU A 48 -10.32 7.56 -18.69
CA LEU A 48 -10.87 6.22 -18.49
C LEU A 48 -10.22 5.51 -17.30
N PHE A 49 -8.89 5.61 -17.17
CA PHE A 49 -8.13 5.08 -16.03
C PHE A 49 -8.64 5.65 -14.71
N MET A 50 -8.79 6.97 -14.62
CA MET A 50 -9.29 7.62 -13.40
C MET A 50 -10.71 7.19 -13.04
N ASP A 51 -11.59 7.02 -14.02
CA ASP A 51 -12.96 6.56 -13.78
C ASP A 51 -12.98 5.10 -13.29
N ARG A 52 -12.14 4.22 -13.87
CA ARG A 52 -12.01 2.83 -13.44
C ARG A 52 -11.37 2.69 -12.06
N LEU A 53 -10.39 3.55 -11.74
CA LEU A 53 -9.80 3.65 -10.41
C LEU A 53 -10.84 4.02 -9.36
N ARG A 54 -11.62 5.09 -9.60
CA ARG A 54 -12.70 5.50 -8.69
C ARG A 54 -13.78 4.43 -8.55
N GLN A 55 -14.08 3.71 -9.63
CA GLN A 55 -15.03 2.60 -9.59
C GLN A 55 -14.51 1.47 -8.70
N GLY A 56 -13.25 1.07 -8.87
CA GLY A 56 -12.61 0.07 -8.01
C GLY A 56 -12.56 0.50 -6.54
N GLU A 57 -12.28 1.77 -6.25
CA GLU A 57 -12.31 2.29 -4.87
C GLU A 57 -13.70 2.19 -4.23
N ARG A 58 -14.77 2.47 -4.98
CA ARG A 58 -16.15 2.29 -4.50
C ARG A 58 -16.47 0.83 -4.24
N GLU A 59 -16.05 -0.06 -5.14
CA GLU A 59 -16.28 -1.49 -5.02
C GLU A 59 -15.56 -2.07 -3.78
N ILE A 60 -14.34 -1.62 -3.50
CA ILE A 60 -13.63 -1.92 -2.24
C ILE A 60 -14.44 -1.45 -1.04
N ALA A 61 -14.93 -0.19 -1.05
CA ALA A 61 -15.68 0.37 0.05
C ALA A 61 -17.01 -0.38 0.32
N THR A 62 -17.60 -0.99 -0.70
CA THR A 62 -18.81 -1.82 -0.58
C THR A 62 -18.54 -3.30 -0.31
N GLY A 63 -17.28 -3.73 -0.22
CA GLY A 63 -16.90 -5.14 -0.01
C GLY A 63 -17.01 -6.03 -1.25
N GLU A 64 -17.16 -5.44 -2.43
CA GLU A 64 -17.30 -6.14 -3.72
C GLU A 64 -15.91 -6.45 -4.31
N VAL A 65 -15.10 -7.21 -3.56
CA VAL A 65 -13.65 -7.40 -3.83
C VAL A 65 -13.38 -7.94 -5.24
N GLU A 66 -14.19 -8.88 -5.73
CA GLU A 66 -14.03 -9.43 -7.08
C GLU A 66 -14.25 -8.39 -8.19
N LYS A 67 -15.25 -7.51 -8.01
CA LYS A 67 -15.51 -6.41 -8.95
C LYS A 67 -14.36 -5.40 -8.89
N ALA A 68 -13.92 -5.04 -7.69
CA ALA A 68 -12.81 -4.13 -7.49
C ALA A 68 -11.54 -4.61 -8.21
N ALA A 69 -11.17 -5.89 -8.05
CA ALA A 69 -10.02 -6.47 -8.72
C ALA A 69 -10.11 -6.34 -10.25
N LYS A 70 -11.28 -6.61 -10.83
CA LYS A 70 -11.53 -6.49 -12.28
C LYS A 70 -11.46 -5.02 -12.74
N SER A 71 -12.11 -4.10 -12.02
CA SER A 71 -12.12 -2.68 -12.34
C SER A 71 -10.70 -2.09 -12.31
N LEU A 72 -9.94 -2.37 -11.24
CA LEU A 72 -8.57 -1.88 -11.09
C LEU A 72 -7.63 -2.49 -12.12
N GLN A 73 -7.72 -3.79 -12.39
CA GLN A 73 -6.91 -4.42 -13.45
C GLN A 73 -7.21 -3.78 -14.81
N SER A 74 -8.49 -3.60 -15.14
CA SER A 74 -8.87 -2.96 -16.41
C SER A 74 -8.46 -1.48 -16.50
N ALA A 75 -8.22 -0.81 -15.37
CA ALA A 75 -7.58 0.50 -15.36
C ALA A 75 -6.10 0.38 -15.73
N LEU A 76 -5.39 -0.60 -15.17
CA LEU A 76 -3.98 -0.86 -15.45
C LEU A 76 -3.73 -1.28 -16.92
N ASP A 77 -4.68 -2.00 -17.53
CA ASP A 77 -4.58 -2.44 -18.93
C ASP A 77 -4.59 -1.27 -19.94
N LEU A 78 -5.01 -0.07 -19.53
CA LEU A 78 -4.95 1.14 -20.35
C LEU A 78 -3.51 1.69 -20.49
N TRP A 79 -2.59 1.26 -19.62
CA TRP A 79 -1.21 1.74 -19.61
C TRP A 79 -0.35 0.96 -20.61
N ARG A 80 0.23 1.69 -21.57
CA ARG A 80 1.09 1.12 -22.63
C ARG A 80 2.58 1.38 -22.44
N GLY A 81 2.97 1.98 -21.32
CA GLY A 81 4.34 2.40 -21.05
C GLY A 81 4.41 3.61 -20.14
N SER A 82 5.45 4.42 -20.29
CA SER A 82 5.55 5.73 -19.66
C SER A 82 4.57 6.70 -20.33
N PRO A 83 3.85 7.55 -19.57
CA PRO A 83 2.97 8.54 -20.19
C PRO A 83 3.76 9.50 -21.09
N LEU A 84 3.22 9.77 -22.28
CA LEU A 84 3.80 10.65 -23.30
C LEU A 84 5.21 10.26 -23.76
N ASP A 85 5.56 8.97 -23.70
CA ASP A 85 6.85 8.46 -24.16
C ASP A 85 7.13 8.80 -25.63
N GLY A 86 8.41 9.05 -25.96
CA GLY A 86 8.86 9.42 -27.30
C GLY A 86 8.61 10.88 -27.71
N LEU A 87 8.10 11.75 -26.81
CA LEU A 87 7.92 13.17 -27.07
C LEU A 87 9.00 14.04 -26.39
N PRO A 88 9.45 15.14 -27.02
CA PRO A 88 10.26 16.15 -26.35
C PRO A 88 9.37 16.96 -25.40
N LEU A 89 9.37 16.59 -24.12
CA LEU A 89 8.49 17.19 -23.12
C LEU A 89 9.17 18.36 -22.38
N PRO A 90 8.48 19.50 -22.21
CA PRO A 90 9.00 20.60 -21.40
C PRO A 90 8.94 20.25 -19.91
N LEU A 91 9.81 20.87 -19.11
CA LEU A 91 9.83 20.68 -17.64
C LEU A 91 8.46 20.95 -16.98
N THR A 92 7.64 21.80 -17.59
CA THR A 92 6.30 22.16 -17.08
C THR A 92 5.34 20.97 -17.00
N VAL A 93 5.57 19.87 -17.73
CA VAL A 93 4.69 18.68 -17.65
C VAL A 93 5.22 17.59 -16.72
N HIS A 94 6.45 17.71 -16.20
CA HIS A 94 7.08 16.66 -15.41
C HIS A 94 6.29 16.33 -14.13
N THR A 95 5.84 17.35 -13.39
CA THR A 95 5.03 17.17 -12.19
C THR A 95 3.73 16.39 -12.48
N GLU A 96 3.13 16.61 -13.64
CA GLU A 96 1.92 15.89 -14.02
C GLU A 96 2.22 14.43 -14.39
N LEU A 97 3.33 14.17 -15.10
CA LEU A 97 3.77 12.80 -15.40
C LEU A 97 4.10 12.01 -14.13
N GLU A 98 4.77 12.64 -13.16
CA GLU A 98 5.05 12.05 -11.85
C GLU A 98 3.75 11.70 -11.13
N ARG A 99 2.77 12.63 -11.13
CA ARG A 99 1.44 12.39 -10.55
C ARG A 99 0.72 11.23 -11.22
N MET A 100 0.79 11.12 -12.55
CA MET A 100 0.21 10.02 -13.32
C MET A 100 0.87 8.68 -12.95
N MET A 101 2.20 8.65 -12.87
CA MET A 101 2.95 7.45 -12.49
C MET A 101 2.66 7.01 -11.05
N GLU A 102 2.53 7.96 -10.12
CA GLU A 102 2.18 7.68 -8.73
C GLU A 102 0.78 7.06 -8.62
N LEU A 103 -0.20 7.61 -9.35
CA LEU A 103 -1.54 7.04 -9.40
C LEU A 103 -1.57 5.62 -9.99
N ARG A 104 -0.73 5.35 -11.00
CA ARG A 104 -0.57 4.00 -11.54
C ARG A 104 -0.10 3.05 -10.46
N LEU A 105 0.96 3.40 -9.72
CA LEU A 105 1.49 2.55 -8.65
C LEU A 105 0.49 2.32 -7.51
N LEU A 106 -0.21 3.37 -7.09
CA LEU A 106 -1.31 3.27 -6.14
C LEU A 106 -2.40 2.29 -6.61
N THR A 107 -2.71 2.29 -7.91
CA THR A 107 -3.68 1.37 -8.51
C THR A 107 -3.16 -0.07 -8.53
N VAL A 108 -1.87 -0.27 -8.84
CA VAL A 108 -1.20 -1.58 -8.74
C VAL A 108 -1.29 -2.14 -7.32
N GLU A 109 -1.00 -1.33 -6.31
CA GLU A 109 -1.06 -1.75 -4.90
C GLU A 109 -2.47 -2.18 -4.48
N ARG A 110 -3.49 -1.47 -4.95
CA ARG A 110 -4.89 -1.81 -4.66
C ARG A 110 -5.35 -3.05 -5.41
N ALA A 111 -4.98 -3.19 -6.67
CA ALA A 111 -5.29 -4.38 -7.47
C ALA A 111 -4.65 -5.62 -6.85
N ALA A 112 -3.38 -5.51 -6.44
CA ALA A 112 -2.66 -6.58 -5.75
C ALA A 112 -3.33 -6.94 -4.41
N GLN A 113 -3.71 -5.94 -3.58
CA GLN A 113 -4.43 -6.21 -2.33
C GLN A 113 -5.75 -6.96 -2.60
N ALA A 114 -6.58 -6.47 -3.52
CA ALA A 114 -7.86 -7.11 -3.84
C ALA A 114 -7.67 -8.56 -4.35
N ARG A 115 -6.61 -8.81 -5.13
CA ARG A 115 -6.27 -10.17 -5.58
C ARG A 115 -5.76 -11.07 -4.44
N LEU A 116 -5.02 -10.54 -3.48
CA LEU A 116 -4.64 -11.29 -2.26
C LEU A 116 -5.86 -11.64 -1.41
N ASP A 117 -6.82 -10.72 -1.30
CA ASP A 117 -8.08 -10.92 -0.57
C ASP A 117 -8.95 -12.02 -1.22
N LEU A 118 -8.79 -12.25 -2.53
CA LEU A 118 -9.41 -13.34 -3.28
C LEU A 118 -8.61 -14.66 -3.24
N GLY A 119 -7.51 -14.72 -2.48
CA GLY A 119 -6.65 -15.91 -2.37
C GLY A 119 -5.77 -16.16 -3.61
N GLN A 120 -5.56 -15.17 -4.47
CA GLN A 120 -4.77 -15.31 -5.71
C GLN A 120 -3.27 -15.03 -5.51
N ALA A 121 -2.73 -15.40 -4.35
CA ALA A 121 -1.37 -15.03 -3.92
C ALA A 121 -0.26 -15.64 -4.79
N ASP A 122 -0.38 -16.91 -5.20
CA ASP A 122 0.65 -17.60 -5.99
C ASP A 122 0.99 -16.86 -7.29
N ALA A 123 -0.03 -16.38 -8.00
CA ALA A 123 0.14 -15.67 -9.27
C ALA A 123 0.74 -14.26 -9.08
N LEU A 124 0.65 -13.68 -7.88
CA LEU A 124 1.14 -12.33 -7.59
C LEU A 124 2.61 -12.28 -7.16
N VAL A 125 3.15 -13.36 -6.59
CA VAL A 125 4.53 -13.36 -6.05
C VAL A 125 5.57 -12.90 -7.08
N PRO A 126 5.59 -13.40 -8.33
CA PRO A 126 6.57 -12.97 -9.33
C PRO A 126 6.43 -11.49 -9.71
N GLU A 127 5.18 -11.02 -9.83
CA GLU A 127 4.83 -9.64 -10.18
C GLU A 127 5.30 -8.67 -9.08
N LEU A 128 4.93 -8.93 -7.83
CA LEU A 128 5.34 -8.13 -6.67
C LEU A 128 6.86 -8.19 -6.43
N SER A 129 7.51 -9.31 -6.73
CA SER A 129 8.98 -9.43 -6.67
C SER A 129 9.69 -8.58 -7.74
N ALA A 130 9.07 -8.36 -8.89
CA ALA A 130 9.59 -7.44 -9.90
C ALA A 130 9.38 -5.99 -9.48
N LEU A 131 8.20 -5.66 -8.97
CA LEU A 131 7.84 -4.30 -8.53
C LEU A 131 8.68 -3.83 -7.35
N THR A 132 8.99 -4.69 -6.38
CA THR A 132 9.87 -4.34 -5.25
C THR A 132 11.32 -4.07 -5.67
N ARG A 133 11.79 -4.65 -6.78
CA ARG A 133 13.10 -4.31 -7.37
C ARG A 133 13.08 -2.99 -8.13
N GLN A 134 11.95 -2.66 -8.76
CA GLN A 134 11.78 -1.40 -9.48
C GLN A 134 11.53 -0.22 -8.53
N HIS A 135 10.85 -0.47 -7.41
CA HIS A 135 10.47 0.52 -6.41
C HIS A 135 10.91 0.07 -5.00
N PRO A 136 12.24 0.00 -4.75
CA PRO A 136 12.81 -0.55 -3.53
C PRO A 136 12.33 0.15 -2.24
N PHE A 137 12.10 1.46 -2.28
CA PHE A 137 11.72 2.25 -1.12
C PHE A 137 10.21 2.31 -0.86
N ARG A 138 9.40 1.60 -1.66
CA ARG A 138 7.95 1.60 -1.52
C ARG A 138 7.53 0.44 -0.63
N GLU A 139 7.53 0.68 0.68
CA GLU A 139 7.23 -0.34 1.72
C GLU A 139 5.94 -1.12 1.44
N ARG A 140 4.91 -0.46 0.89
CA ARG A 140 3.63 -1.11 0.58
C ARG A 140 3.74 -2.27 -0.40
N LEU A 141 4.66 -2.23 -1.37
CA LEU A 141 4.91 -3.35 -2.27
C LEU A 141 5.59 -4.52 -1.55
N TRP A 142 6.47 -4.23 -0.59
CA TRP A 142 7.09 -5.24 0.26
C TRP A 142 6.07 -5.90 1.17
N GLU A 143 5.16 -5.13 1.78
CA GLU A 143 4.06 -5.68 2.57
C GLU A 143 3.24 -6.69 1.76
N LEU A 144 2.82 -6.30 0.54
CA LEU A 144 2.03 -7.15 -0.34
C LEU A 144 2.80 -8.43 -0.71
N LEU A 145 4.09 -8.32 -1.02
CA LEU A 145 4.94 -9.48 -1.33
C LEU A 145 5.06 -10.43 -0.13
N ILE A 146 5.30 -9.89 1.06
CA ILE A 146 5.44 -10.67 2.30
C ILE A 146 4.13 -11.39 2.62
N VAL A 147 2.98 -10.73 2.47
CA VAL A 147 1.65 -11.35 2.62
C VAL A 147 1.45 -12.47 1.60
N ALA A 148 1.77 -12.22 0.32
CA ALA A 148 1.64 -13.22 -0.74
C ALA A 148 2.49 -14.47 -0.47
N LEU A 149 3.75 -14.29 -0.03
CA LEU A 149 4.64 -15.39 0.34
C LEU A 149 4.12 -16.15 1.55
N HIS A 150 3.55 -15.46 2.54
CA HIS A 150 2.96 -16.10 3.70
C HIS A 150 1.73 -16.95 3.35
N GLN A 151 0.78 -16.40 2.58
CA GLN A 151 -0.45 -17.10 2.16
C GLN A 151 -0.18 -18.35 1.31
N THR A 152 0.98 -18.39 0.64
CA THR A 152 1.43 -19.53 -0.20
C THR A 152 2.26 -20.55 0.60
N GLY A 153 2.32 -20.42 1.93
CA GLY A 153 3.06 -21.32 2.82
C GLY A 153 4.57 -21.11 2.83
N ARG A 154 5.08 -20.06 2.18
CA ARG A 154 6.52 -19.75 2.06
C ARG A 154 6.99 -18.81 3.15
N GLN A 155 6.75 -19.18 4.41
CA GLN A 155 7.02 -18.34 5.59
C GLN A 155 8.50 -17.89 5.67
N ALA A 156 9.45 -18.77 5.36
CA ALA A 156 10.87 -18.43 5.36
C ALA A 156 11.21 -17.32 4.35
N ASP A 157 10.62 -17.38 3.15
CA ASP A 157 10.81 -16.37 2.11
C ASP A 157 10.16 -15.03 2.49
N ALA A 158 9.02 -15.07 3.17
CA ALA A 158 8.34 -13.89 3.68
C ALA A 158 9.23 -13.14 4.70
N LEU A 159 9.80 -13.87 5.68
CA LEU A 159 10.72 -13.29 6.67
C LEU A 159 12.05 -12.84 6.05
N ALA A 160 12.57 -13.57 5.06
CA ALA A 160 13.75 -13.15 4.31
C ALA A 160 13.51 -11.84 3.54
N SER A 161 12.31 -11.66 2.98
CA SER A 161 11.91 -10.44 2.28
C SER A 161 11.80 -9.25 3.24
N TYR A 162 11.23 -9.46 4.44
CA TYR A 162 11.23 -8.45 5.51
C TYR A 162 12.65 -8.04 5.92
N ALA A 163 13.53 -9.01 6.18
CA ALA A 163 14.91 -8.74 6.56
C ALA A 163 15.66 -7.94 5.47
N ARG A 164 15.36 -8.21 4.20
CA ARG A 164 15.92 -7.48 3.06
C ARG A 164 15.48 -6.02 3.02
N VAL A 165 14.16 -5.75 3.10
CA VAL A 165 13.66 -4.36 3.07
C VAL A 165 14.10 -3.59 4.30
N ARG A 166 14.11 -4.20 5.48
CA ARG A 166 14.63 -3.56 6.70
C ARG A 166 16.08 -3.14 6.55
N ARG A 167 16.94 -4.03 6.05
CA ARG A 167 18.35 -3.73 5.82
C ARG A 167 18.49 -2.56 4.85
N MET A 168 17.78 -2.61 3.73
CA MET A 168 17.80 -1.57 2.70
C MET A 168 17.37 -0.20 3.24
N LEU A 169 16.27 -0.12 4.00
CA LEU A 169 15.80 1.16 4.58
C LEU A 169 16.82 1.74 5.57
N VAL A 170 17.44 0.90 6.39
CA VAL A 170 18.45 1.34 7.35
C VAL A 170 19.73 1.78 6.65
N GLU A 171 20.22 1.00 5.68
CA GLU A 171 21.49 1.26 4.99
C GLU A 171 21.39 2.46 4.02
N GLU A 172 20.31 2.57 3.25
CA GLU A 172 20.19 3.57 2.18
C GLU A 172 19.51 4.87 2.65
N LEU A 173 18.57 4.78 3.60
CA LEU A 173 17.79 5.94 4.06
C LEU A 173 18.04 6.31 5.52
N GLY A 174 18.71 5.44 6.30
CA GLY A 174 18.92 5.67 7.74
C GLY A 174 17.62 5.63 8.56
N ILE A 175 16.56 5.03 8.03
CA ILE A 175 15.25 4.95 8.68
C ILE A 175 14.89 3.51 9.03
N ASP A 176 14.13 3.36 10.11
CA ASP A 176 13.52 2.07 10.44
C ASP A 176 12.26 1.81 9.59
N PRO A 177 11.89 0.53 9.38
CA PRO A 177 10.63 0.17 8.75
C PRO A 177 9.41 0.77 9.45
N SER A 178 8.35 1.01 8.69
CA SER A 178 7.06 1.45 9.20
C SER A 178 6.46 0.46 10.22
N ASP A 179 5.62 0.98 11.11
CA ASP A 179 4.92 0.16 12.11
C ASP A 179 4.01 -0.90 11.48
N ARG A 180 3.56 -0.69 10.24
CA ARG A 180 2.77 -1.67 9.51
C ARG A 180 3.64 -2.87 9.12
N LEU A 181 4.83 -2.62 8.57
CA LEU A 181 5.77 -3.67 8.19
C LEU A 181 6.31 -4.43 9.41
N LYS A 182 6.63 -3.72 10.50
CA LYS A 182 7.04 -4.34 11.78
C LYS A 182 5.95 -5.25 12.36
N ARG A 183 4.69 -4.81 12.34
CA ARG A 183 3.56 -5.63 12.80
C ARG A 183 3.36 -6.88 11.94
N LEU A 184 3.55 -6.77 10.63
CA LEU A 184 3.45 -7.90 9.71
C LEU A 184 4.48 -9.00 10.04
N GLU A 185 5.74 -8.64 10.31
CA GLU A 185 6.77 -9.59 10.76
C GLU A 185 6.32 -10.32 12.04
N GLN A 186 5.86 -9.58 13.05
CA GLN A 186 5.43 -10.16 14.33
C GLN A 186 4.23 -11.10 14.17
N GLN A 187 3.30 -10.78 13.28
CA GLN A 187 2.15 -11.64 12.98
C GLN A 187 2.59 -12.96 12.35
N ILE A 188 3.56 -12.91 11.43
CA ILE A 188 4.12 -14.08 10.76
C ILE A 188 4.90 -14.96 11.76
N LEU A 189 5.67 -14.36 12.66
CA LEU A 189 6.42 -15.10 13.68
C LEU A 189 5.51 -15.80 14.71
N CYS A 190 4.41 -15.15 15.09
CA CYS A 190 3.44 -15.70 16.04
C CYS A 190 2.49 -16.73 15.42
N GLY A 191 2.59 -17.03 14.13
CA GLY A 191 1.71 -17.97 13.42
C GLY A 191 0.24 -17.56 13.47
N ASN A 192 -0.04 -16.25 13.50
CA ASN A 192 -1.40 -15.77 13.76
C ASN A 192 -2.29 -15.94 12.50
N PRO A 193 -3.38 -16.72 12.58
CA PRO A 193 -4.28 -16.96 11.44
C PRO A 193 -5.06 -15.70 11.00
N SER A 194 -5.00 -14.59 11.74
CA SER A 194 -5.63 -13.33 11.32
C SER A 194 -4.97 -12.66 10.10
N LEU A 195 -3.83 -13.17 9.61
CA LEU A 195 -3.29 -12.81 8.29
C LEU A 195 -4.16 -13.29 7.12
N ASP A 196 -5.01 -14.29 7.34
CA ASP A 196 -6.04 -14.70 6.38
C ASP A 196 -7.25 -13.73 6.38
N THR A 197 -7.36 -12.85 7.39
CA THR A 197 -8.57 -12.03 7.64
C THR A 197 -8.34 -10.50 7.61
N LEU A 198 -7.10 -10.01 7.51
CA LEU A 198 -6.84 -8.58 7.30
C LEU A 198 -7.30 -8.06 5.92
N ALA A 199 -7.82 -8.95 5.07
CA ALA A 199 -8.65 -8.67 3.90
C ALA A 199 -9.94 -7.86 4.19
N THR A 200 -10.35 -7.71 5.45
CA THR A 200 -11.62 -7.04 5.82
C THR A 200 -11.46 -5.80 6.72
N ALA A 201 -10.26 -5.50 7.23
CA ALA A 201 -10.10 -4.42 8.22
C ALA A 201 -9.63 -3.09 7.61
N ALA A 202 -10.44 -2.51 6.73
CA ALA A 202 -10.33 -1.10 6.30
C ALA A 202 -11.28 -0.16 7.09
N ASN A 203 -11.90 -0.63 8.17
CA ASN A 203 -12.66 0.21 9.10
C ASN A 203 -12.40 -0.25 10.55
N PRO A 204 -11.86 0.58 11.45
CA PRO A 204 -11.81 0.20 12.85
C PRO A 204 -13.23 0.30 13.43
N PRO A 205 -13.80 -0.74 14.05
CA PRO A 205 -14.79 -0.50 15.07
C PRO A 205 -14.10 0.27 16.20
N VAL A 206 -14.63 1.42 16.56
CA VAL A 206 -14.25 2.15 17.77
C VAL A 206 -14.58 1.24 18.95
N VAL A 207 -13.60 0.46 19.39
CA VAL A 207 -13.68 -0.28 20.64
C VAL A 207 -13.11 0.62 21.73
N SER A 208 -14.00 1.42 22.32
CA SER A 208 -13.80 1.99 23.65
C SER A 208 -13.91 0.84 24.66
N GLY A 209 -12.80 0.15 24.90
CA GLY A 209 -12.73 -0.94 25.86
C GLY A 209 -11.29 -1.38 26.02
N SER A 210 -10.68 -0.99 27.13
CA SER A 210 -9.33 -1.42 27.54
C SER A 210 -9.23 -2.94 27.53
N PRO A 211 -8.22 -3.55 26.86
CA PRO A 211 -7.94 -4.96 27.07
C PRO A 211 -7.25 -5.11 28.42
N GLN A 212 -8.03 -5.52 29.43
CA GLN A 212 -7.46 -6.04 30.67
C GLN A 212 -6.80 -7.38 30.34
N CYS A 213 -5.47 -7.39 30.38
CA CYS A 213 -4.68 -8.62 30.50
C CYS A 213 -5.09 -9.32 31.79
N HIS A 214 -6.02 -10.27 31.73
CA HIS A 214 -6.29 -11.15 32.85
C HIS A 214 -5.10 -12.10 33.02
N ALA A 215 -4.17 -11.73 33.90
CA ALA A 215 -3.21 -12.65 34.49
C ALA A 215 -4.00 -13.79 35.12
N SER A 216 -3.92 -14.98 34.53
CA SER A 216 -4.43 -16.20 35.14
C SER A 216 -3.59 -16.50 36.39
N HIS A 217 -4.06 -16.01 37.54
CA HIS A 217 -3.64 -16.52 38.84
C HIS A 217 -4.08 -17.98 38.96
N ARG A 218 -3.13 -18.89 38.72
CA ARG A 218 -3.29 -20.30 39.08
C ARG A 218 -3.35 -20.40 40.60
N VAL A 219 -4.54 -20.71 41.11
CA VAL A 219 -4.82 -21.02 42.51
C VAL A 219 -3.97 -22.23 42.93
N VAL A 220 -2.90 -22.00 43.68
CA VAL A 220 -2.23 -23.08 44.42
C VAL A 220 -3.04 -23.32 45.69
N ARG A 221 -3.72 -24.48 45.73
CA ARG A 221 -4.41 -24.95 46.93
C ARG A 221 -3.40 -25.14 48.07
N ARG A 222 -3.65 -24.44 49.17
CA ARG A 222 -2.90 -24.44 50.42
C ARG A 222 -3.10 -25.78 51.13
N VAL A 223 -2.04 -26.58 51.24
CA VAL A 223 -2.00 -27.75 52.14
C VAL A 223 -1.50 -27.26 53.50
N LYS A 224 -2.32 -27.51 54.53
CA LYS A 224 -1.98 -27.32 55.95
C LYS A 224 -0.93 -28.36 56.34
N VAL A 225 0.21 -27.93 56.87
CA VAL A 225 1.03 -28.78 57.75
C VAL A 225 1.33 -27.98 59.01
N ALA A 226 1.13 -28.64 60.14
CA ALA A 226 1.14 -28.09 61.48
C ALA A 226 2.56 -28.03 62.09
N SER A 227 2.64 -27.19 63.13
CA SER A 227 3.44 -27.30 64.35
C SER A 227 4.97 -27.21 64.28
N GLY A 228 5.51 -26.29 65.09
CA GLY A 228 6.86 -26.41 65.65
C GLY A 228 7.59 -25.08 65.88
N VAL A 229 7.31 -24.41 67.00
CA VAL A 229 8.17 -23.40 67.66
C VAL A 229 8.87 -24.17 68.80
N PRO A 230 10.17 -23.98 69.15
CA PRO A 230 10.60 -22.71 69.75
C PRO A 230 12.06 -22.25 69.61
N SER A 231 12.23 -20.98 70.04
CA SER A 231 13.34 -20.42 70.81
C SER A 231 14.38 -19.57 70.07
N CYS A 232 14.43 -18.28 70.46
CA CYS A 232 15.59 -17.39 70.38
C CYS A 232 16.68 -17.83 71.41
N PRO A 233 17.91 -17.25 71.39
CA PRO A 233 18.13 -15.89 71.93
C PRO A 233 19.13 -15.00 71.15
N GLU A 234 19.14 -13.75 71.62
CA GLU A 234 19.96 -12.56 71.36
C GLU A 234 21.41 -12.72 70.87
N LEU A 235 21.86 -11.75 70.08
CA LEU A 235 23.11 -11.01 70.36
C LEU A 235 23.14 -9.64 69.65
N VAL A 236 23.85 -8.74 70.31
CA VAL A 236 23.80 -7.28 70.29
C VAL A 236 25.04 -6.69 69.59
N CYS A 237 24.95 -5.41 69.20
CA CYS A 237 26.04 -4.46 68.86
C CYS A 237 26.80 -4.67 67.52
N GLY A 238 27.22 -3.64 66.77
CA GLY A 238 27.16 -2.20 67.00
C GLY A 238 27.86 -1.40 65.88
N LEU A 239 27.60 -0.09 65.87
CA LEU A 239 28.45 1.07 65.48
C LEU A 239 29.31 0.98 64.19
N ALA A 240 29.02 1.84 63.20
CA ALA A 240 29.76 3.10 62.90
C ALA A 240 30.92 2.85 61.91
N ASP A 241 31.48 3.77 61.11
CA ASP A 241 31.42 5.21 60.93
C ASP A 241 32.18 5.54 59.61
N ARG A 242 31.98 6.74 59.04
CA ARG A 242 32.89 7.55 58.18
C ARG A 242 33.57 6.91 56.94
N GLY A 243 33.66 7.53 55.76
CA GLY A 243 33.63 8.93 55.37
C GLY A 243 34.95 9.32 54.68
N ARG A 244 34.91 9.56 53.34
CA ARG A 244 35.78 10.40 52.49
C ARG A 244 37.32 10.22 52.53
N PRO A 245 38.06 10.67 51.50
CA PRO A 245 38.30 12.10 51.19
C PRO A 245 37.40 12.69 50.09
#